data_AF-A0A094B9W9-F1
#
_entry.id   AF-A0A094B9W9-F1
#
_cell.length_a   1.000
_cell.length_b   1.000
_cell.length_c   1.000
_cell.angle_alpha   90.00
_cell.angle_beta   90.00
_cell.angle_gamma   90.00
#
_symmetry.space_group_name_H-M   'P 1'
#
loop_
_entity.id
_entity.type
_entity.pdbx_description
1 polymer ?
#
loop_
_entity_poly.entity_id
_entity_poly.type
_entity_poly.pdbx_seq_one_letter_code
_entity_poly.pdbx_strand_id
1 'polypeptide(L)' 'MANLGLTYYDQQRYDEAEKLEVDVLNLRWEILGDKHLDTILAGENLTATYKKQGRDNEAKELKLES' A
#
# COMPACT_ATOMS: atom_id res chain seq x y z
N MET A 1 -14.17 5.49 0.61
CA MET A 1 -13.29 6.55 0.06
C MET A 1 -12.63 6.01 -1.18
N ALA A 2 -12.79 6.66 -2.34
CA ALA A 2 -12.05 6.28 -3.54
C ALA A 2 -10.60 6.74 -3.37
N ASN A 3 -9.67 5.80 -3.22
CA ASN A 3 -8.24 6.08 -3.20
C ASN A 3 -7.75 6.15 -4.66
N LEU A 4 -7.04 7.22 -5.02
CA LEU A 4 -6.42 7.36 -6.32
C LEU A 4 -5.46 6.20 -6.62
N GLY A 5 -4.81 5.62 -5.59
CA GLY A 5 -3.97 4.44 -5.71
C GLY A 5 -4.74 3.22 -6.20
N LEU A 6 -5.90 2.94 -5.60
CA LEU A 6 -6.80 1.87 -6.06
C LEU A 6 -7.30 2.09 -7.49
N THR A 7 -7.52 3.35 -7.87
CA THR A 7 -7.92 3.68 -9.25
C THR A 7 -6.82 3.34 -10.25
N TYR A 8 -5.55 3.62 -9.90
CA TYR A 8 -4.41 3.21 -10.73
C TYR A 8 -4.23 1.69 -10.74
N TYR A 9 -4.40 1.04 -9.60
CA TYR A 9 -4.36 -0.42 -9.50
C TYR A 9 -5.40 -1.09 -10.43
N ASP A 10 -6.64 -0.61 -10.43
CA ASP A 10 -7.71 -1.13 -11.30
C ASP A 10 -7.43 -0.88 -12.79
N GLN A 11 -6.66 0.17 -13.10
CA GLN A 11 -6.17 0.48 -14.45
C GLN A 11 -4.90 -0.30 -14.83
N GLN A 12 -4.42 -1.20 -13.96
CA GLN A 12 -3.16 -1.95 -14.13
C GLN A 12 -1.91 -1.05 -14.15
N ARG A 13 -2.02 0.16 -13.63
CA ARG A 13 -0.94 1.15 -13.50
C ARG A 13 -0.26 0.99 -12.14
N TYR A 14 0.39 -0.15 -11.97
CA TYR A 14 0.89 -0.58 -10.66
C TYR A 14 2.02 0.31 -10.13
N ASP A 15 2.86 0.86 -10.98
CA ASP A 15 3.97 1.73 -10.57
C ASP A 15 3.45 3.06 -9.99
N GLU A 16 2.40 3.64 -10.61
CA GLU A 16 1.75 4.84 -10.07
C GLU A 16 0.91 4.55 -8.82
N ALA A 17 0.30 3.37 -8.74
CA ALA A 17 -0.40 2.92 -7.54
C ALA A 17 0.57 2.79 -6.36
N GLU A 18 1.70 2.08 -6.56
CA GLU A 18 2.74 1.86 -5.56
C GLU A 18 3.25 3.18 -5.00
N LYS A 19 3.66 4.10 -5.88
CA LYS A 19 4.21 5.40 -5.46
C LYS A 19 3.24 6.14 -4.53
N LEU A 20 1.96 6.16 -4.88
CA LEU A 20 0.95 6.83 -4.06
C LEU A 20 0.69 6.07 -2.75
N GLU A 21 0.64 4.73 -2.79
CA GLU A 21 0.36 3.89 -1.64
C GLU A 21 1.49 3.95 -0.60
N VAL A 22 2.76 4.03 -1.03
CA VAL A 22 3.92 4.25 -0.16
C VAL A 22 3.82 5.59 0.56
N ASP A 23 3.53 6.68 -0.17
CA ASP A 23 3.39 8.02 0.42
C ASP A 23 2.25 8.06 1.46
N VAL A 24 1.10 7.45 1.12
CA VAL A 24 -0.06 7.36 2.02
C VAL A 24 0.25 6.52 3.26
N LEU A 25 0.93 5.38 3.10
CA LEU A 25 1.29 4.51 4.22
C LEU A 25 2.22 5.24 5.19
N ASN A 26 3.26 5.90 4.69
CA ASN A 26 4.22 6.65 5.52
C ASN A 26 3.53 7.77 6.32
N LEU A 27 2.67 8.55 5.67
CA LEU A 27 1.92 9.62 6.34
C LEU A 27 0.97 9.07 7.41
N ARG A 28 0.28 7.95 7.13
CA ARG A 28 -0.62 7.32 8.10
C ARG A 28 0.16 6.73 9.26
N TRP A 29 1.32 6.13 9.01
CA TRP A 29 2.20 5.66 10.07
C TRP A 29 2.64 6.80 10.98
N GLU A 30 3.09 7.92 10.42
CA GLU A 30 3.55 9.08 11.19
C GLU A 30 2.42 9.71 12.03
N ILE A 31 1.23 9.85 11.45
CA ILE A 31 0.11 10.58 12.08
C ILE A 31 -0.71 9.69 13.01
N LEU A 32 -0.99 8.45 12.60
CA LEU A 32 -1.95 7.55 13.25
C LEU A 32 -1.27 6.38 13.97
N GLY A 33 -0.02 6.06 13.62
CA GLY A 33 0.70 4.89 14.11
C GLY A 33 0.42 3.63 13.29
N ASP A 34 1.20 2.59 13.59
CA ASP A 34 1.19 1.26 12.97
C ASP A 34 -0.14 0.52 13.20
N LYS A 35 -0.70 0.60 14.41
CA LYS A 35 -1.90 -0.16 14.81
C LYS A 35 -3.23 0.45 14.37
N HIS A 36 -3.21 1.61 13.74
CA HIS A 36 -4.44 2.26 13.30
C HIS A 36 -5.02 1.53 12.07
N LEU A 37 -6.33 1.31 12.05
CA LEU A 37 -7.00 0.57 10.98
C LEU A 37 -6.69 1.13 9.58
N ASP A 38 -6.65 2.45 9.44
CA ASP A 38 -6.29 3.08 8.16
C ASP A 38 -4.84 2.81 7.74
N THR A 39 -3.89 2.71 8.67
CA THR A 39 -2.50 2.37 8.36
C THR A 39 -2.42 0.93 7.88
N ILE A 40 -3.10 0.01 8.57
CA ILE A 40 -3.19 -1.41 8.19
C ILE A 40 -3.78 -1.56 6.78
N LEU A 41 -4.91 -0.89 6.50
CA LEU A 41 -5.55 -0.93 5.18
C LEU A 41 -4.66 -0.34 4.08
N ALA A 42 -3.84 0.68 4.37
CA ALA A 42 -2.87 1.21 3.42
C ALA A 42 -1.76 0.20 3.10
N GLY A 43 -1.26 -0.51 4.12
CA GLY A 43 -0.29 -1.60 3.94
C GLY A 43 -0.84 -2.78 3.15
N GLU A 44 -2.11 -3.13 3.34
CA GLU A 44 -2.78 -4.17 2.54
C GLU A 44 -2.89 -3.81 1.06
N ASN A 45 -3.19 -2.55 0.74
CA ASN A 45 -3.23 -2.08 -0.64
C ASN A 45 -1.84 -2.17 -1.30
N LEU A 46 -0.80 -1.66 -0.63
CA LEU A 46 0.57 -1.74 -1.12
C LEU A 46 1.06 -3.19 -1.30
N THR A 47 0.68 -4.07 -0.38
CA THR A 47 0.94 -5.52 -0.51
C THR A 47 0.29 -6.10 -1.77
N ALA A 48 -0.96 -5.70 -2.08
CA ALA A 48 -1.65 -6.16 -3.27
C ALA A 48 -0.96 -5.66 -4.55
N THR A 49 -0.52 -4.42 -4.56
CA THR A 49 0.23 -3.81 -5.68
C THR A 49 1.56 -4.55 -5.93
N TYR A 50 2.36 -4.81 -4.88
CA TYR A 50 3.59 -5.60 -5.02
C TYR A 50 3.33 -6.99 -5.60
N LYS A 51 2.29 -7.69 -5.15
CA LYS A 51 1.92 -9.00 -5.72
C LYS A 51 1.58 -8.91 -7.20
N LYS A 52 0.93 -7.83 -7.65
CA LYS A 52 0.62 -7.64 -9.08
C LYS A 52 1.85 -7.37 -9.92
N GLN A 53 2.89 -6.77 -9.34
CA GLN A 53 4.20 -6.60 -9.98
C GLN A 53 5.09 -7.86 -9.92
N GLY A 54 4.64 -8.95 -9.27
CA GLY A 54 5.45 -10.16 -9.06
C GLY A 54 6.49 -10.03 -7.95
N ARG A 55 6.34 -9.02 -7.09
CA ARG A 55 7.25 -8.62 -6.01
C ARG A 55 6.85 -9.26 -4.68
N ASP A 56 6.85 -10.60 -4.64
CA ASP A 56 6.38 -11.38 -3.49
C ASP A 56 7.25 -11.23 -2.23
N ASN A 57 8.51 -10.85 -2.38
CA ASN A 57 9.40 -10.63 -1.25
C ASN A 57 9.07 -9.30 -0.54
N GLU A 58 8.93 -8.20 -1.29
CA GLU A 58 8.50 -6.91 -0.70
C GLU A 58 7.10 -7.02 -0.09
N ALA A 59 6.19 -7.75 -0.72
CA ALA A 59 4.86 -8.03 -0.15
C ALA A 59 4.91 -8.80 1.18
N LYS A 60 5.91 -9.65 1.40
CA LYS A 60 6.10 -10.39 2.66
C LYS A 60 6.76 -9.51 3.72
N GLU A 61 7.80 -8.76 3.36
CA GLU A 61 8.50 -7.85 4.27
C GLU A 61 7.51 -6.83 4.84
N LEU A 62 6.69 -6.21 3.98
CA LEU A 62 5.70 -5.24 4.41
C LEU A 62 4.72 -5.81 5.44
N LYS A 63 4.26 -7.06 5.25
CA LYS A 63 3.37 -7.76 6.19
C LYS A 63 4.01 -8.14 7.51
N LEU A 64 5.34 -8.21 7.57
CA LEU A 64 6.07 -8.49 8.81
C LEU A 64 6.33 -7.20 9.61
N GLU A 65 6.30 -6.05 8.93
CA GLU A 65 6.48 -4.72 9.53
C GLU A 65 5.17 -4.06 9.99
N SER A 66 4.00 -4.58 9.59
CA SER A 66 2.66 -4.11 10.02
C SER A 66 2.12 -4.82 11.25
#